data_AF-A0A023EHC6-F1
#
_entry.id   AF-A0A023EHC6-F1
#
_cell.length_a   1.000
_cell.length_b   1.000
_cell.length_c   1.000
_cell.angle_alpha   90.00
_cell.angle_beta   90.00
_cell.angle_gamma   90.00
#
_symmetry.space_group_name_H-M   'P 1'
#
loop_
_entity.id
_entity.type
_entity.pdbx_description
1 polymer ?
#
loop_
_entity_poly.entity_id
_entity_poly.type
_entity_poly.pdbx_seq_one_letter_code
_entity_poly.pdbx_strand_id
1 'polypeptide(L)'
;MFKLSLKRFASLLFFQLAFLCVDLGINSFSYLARGDKVSIIFLFLAQDVCLILSFTAIIFSLYSTYVYQAGMAHLLYEKFRVPLLVAMTYFLLCITLHTWQVIDHNKSPYLFQWPKALTALFIIQRLFSPLYYYLYKRSALKMSDPRFYENLDWITSQL
;
A
#
# COMPACT_ATOMS: atom_id res chain seq x y z
N MET A 1 15.20 23.28 12.45
CA MET A 1 15.20 22.58 11.15
C MET A 1 15.74 21.18 11.35
N PHE A 2 14.88 20.16 11.49
CA PHE A 2 15.32 18.79 11.76
C PHE A 2 15.97 18.19 10.50
N LYS A 3 17.30 18.13 10.45
CA LYS A 3 18.01 17.31 9.45
C LYS A 3 17.59 15.85 9.65
N LEU A 4 16.81 15.28 8.72
CA LEU A 4 16.51 13.85 8.76
C LEU A 4 17.77 13.08 8.35
N SER A 5 18.30 12.27 9.28
CA SER A 5 19.43 11.38 9.00
C SER A 5 19.05 10.31 7.97
N LEU A 6 19.98 9.96 7.09
CA LEU A 6 19.90 8.81 6.16
C LEU A 6 19.32 7.53 6.81
N LYS A 7 19.65 7.30 8.10
CA LYS A 7 19.14 6.16 8.88
C LYS A 7 17.61 6.16 9.02
N ARG A 8 16.98 7.35 9.15
CA ARG A 8 15.51 7.48 9.27
C ARG A 8 14.82 7.15 7.95
N PHE A 9 15.36 7.61 6.82
CA PHE A 9 14.82 7.27 5.49
C PHE A 9 14.95 5.78 5.19
N ALA A 10 16.11 5.18 5.48
CA ALA A 10 16.31 3.75 5.33
C ALA A 10 15.35 2.93 6.21
N SER A 11 15.11 3.37 7.45
CA SER A 11 14.16 2.73 8.36
C SER A 11 12.72 2.79 7.84
N LEU A 12 12.26 3.97 7.40
CA LEU A 12 10.92 4.14 6.81
C LEU A 12 10.73 3.25 5.58
N LEU A 13 11.71 3.25 4.66
CA LEU A 13 11.69 2.41 3.47
C LEU A 13 11.66 0.92 3.82
N PHE A 14 12.43 0.50 4.83
CA PHE A 14 12.44 -0.87 5.32
C PHE A 14 11.05 -1.30 5.79
N PHE A 15 10.37 -0.50 6.62
CA PHE A 15 9.02 -0.81 7.08
C PHE A 15 8.01 -0.82 5.93
N GLN A 16 8.09 0.14 5.00
CA GLN A 16 7.23 0.17 3.82
C GLN A 16 7.40 -1.10 2.96
N LEU A 17 8.63 -1.57 2.79
CA LEU A 17 8.90 -2.80 2.04
C LEU A 17 8.45 -4.05 2.82
N ALA A 18 8.63 -4.05 4.15
CA ALA A 18 8.17 -5.14 5.01
C ALA A 18 6.64 -5.30 4.94
N PHE A 19 5.89 -4.20 5.00
CA PHE A 19 4.43 -4.24 4.85
C PHE A 19 4.01 -4.75 3.46
N LEU A 20 4.74 -4.36 2.40
CA LEU A 20 4.50 -4.87 1.06
C LEU A 20 4.74 -6.39 0.95
N CYS A 21 5.79 -6.88 1.60
CA CYS A 21 6.09 -8.32 1.67
C CYS A 21 5.01 -9.10 2.43
N VAL A 22 4.50 -8.54 3.53
CA VAL A 22 3.38 -9.14 4.28
C VAL A 22 2.14 -9.22 3.39
N ASP A 23 1.78 -8.15 2.69
CA ASP A 23 0.63 -8.14 1.78
C ASP A 23 0.79 -9.16 0.64
N LEU A 24 1.96 -9.21 0.00
CA LEU A 24 2.28 -10.21 -1.03
C LEU A 24 2.16 -11.64 -0.49
N GLY A 25 2.69 -11.89 0.70
CA GLY A 25 2.63 -13.18 1.37
C GLY A 25 1.20 -13.61 1.64
N ILE A 26 0.39 -12.73 2.26
CA ILE A 26 -1.01 -13.04 2.58
C ILE A 26 -1.82 -13.24 1.31
N ASN A 27 -1.63 -12.41 0.27
CA ASN A 27 -2.26 -12.66 -1.02
C ASN A 27 -1.88 -14.06 -1.54
N SER A 28 -0.60 -14.41 -1.56
CA SER A 28 -0.14 -15.68 -2.13
C SER A 28 -0.61 -16.92 -1.36
N PHE A 29 -0.67 -16.84 -0.02
CA PHE A 29 -0.85 -18.01 0.84
C PHE A 29 -2.16 -18.06 1.62
N SER A 30 -2.97 -16.99 1.66
CA SER A 30 -4.25 -16.97 2.42
C SER A 30 -5.21 -18.08 2.02
N TYR A 31 -5.15 -18.54 0.76
CA TYR A 31 -5.95 -19.67 0.30
C TYR A 31 -5.65 -20.98 1.03
N LEU A 32 -4.42 -21.17 1.52
CA LEU A 32 -4.04 -22.36 2.29
C LEU A 32 -4.73 -22.41 3.65
N ALA A 33 -5.04 -21.24 4.22
CA ALA A 33 -5.76 -21.10 5.49
C ALA A 33 -7.28 -21.21 5.33
N ARG A 34 -7.81 -21.48 4.12
CA ARG A 34 -9.25 -21.40 3.82
C ARG A 34 -10.14 -22.30 4.69
N GLY A 35 -9.58 -23.36 5.27
CA GLY A 35 -10.31 -24.35 6.07
C GLY A 35 -10.66 -23.85 7.48
N ASP A 36 -9.94 -22.86 7.99
CA ASP A 36 -10.17 -22.28 9.31
C ASP A 36 -10.56 -20.81 9.20
N LYS A 37 -11.83 -20.52 9.52
CA LYS A 37 -12.39 -19.16 9.54
C LYS A 37 -11.56 -18.20 10.36
N VAL A 38 -11.09 -18.65 11.54
CA VAL A 38 -10.39 -17.80 12.50
C VAL A 38 -9.06 -17.35 11.90
N SER A 39 -8.29 -18.30 11.36
CA SER A 39 -7.04 -18.02 10.66
C SER A 39 -7.22 -17.05 9.48
N ILE A 40 -8.25 -17.21 8.65
CA ILE A 40 -8.54 -16.29 7.53
C ILE A 40 -8.79 -14.87 8.03
N ILE A 41 -9.62 -14.72 9.08
CA ILE A 41 -9.95 -13.41 9.64
C ILE A 41 -8.69 -12.72 10.17
N PHE A 42 -7.83 -13.46 10.89
CA PHE A 42 -6.56 -12.92 11.39
C PHE A 42 -5.64 -12.48 10.26
N LEU A 43 -5.52 -13.27 9.19
CA LEU A 43 -4.70 -12.93 8.03
C LEU A 43 -5.23 -11.66 7.33
N PHE A 44 -6.52 -11.58 7.04
CA PHE A 44 -7.11 -10.41 6.38
C PHE A 44 -7.02 -9.16 7.24
N LEU A 45 -7.26 -9.26 8.55
CA LEU A 45 -7.10 -8.14 9.47
C LEU A 45 -5.65 -7.64 9.52
N ALA A 46 -4.69 -8.57 9.60
CA ALA A 46 -3.26 -8.22 9.58
C ALA A 46 -2.87 -7.53 8.27
N GLN A 47 -3.34 -8.05 7.13
CA GLN A 47 -3.13 -7.46 5.82
C GLN A 47 -3.70 -6.04 5.73
N ASP A 48 -4.95 -5.84 6.14
CA ASP A 48 -5.62 -4.54 6.08
C ASP A 48 -4.92 -3.49 6.96
N VAL A 49 -4.46 -3.88 8.16
CA VAL A 49 -3.64 -3.01 9.01
C VAL A 49 -2.32 -2.65 8.34
N CYS A 50 -1.62 -3.61 7.73
CA CYS A 50 -0.39 -3.33 6.98
C CYS A 50 -0.62 -2.40 5.78
N LEU A 51 -1.76 -2.50 5.10
CA LEU A 51 -2.12 -1.59 4.00
C LEU A 51 -2.41 -0.17 4.51
N ILE A 52 -3.12 -0.02 5.62
CA ILE A 52 -3.35 1.29 6.26
C ILE A 52 -2.02 1.92 6.68
N LEU A 53 -1.13 1.14 7.31
CA LEU A 53 0.20 1.62 7.71
C LEU A 53 1.04 1.99 6.48
N SER A 54 0.99 1.21 5.41
CA SER A 54 1.67 1.49 4.14
C SER A 54 1.21 2.79 3.52
N PHE A 55 -0.11 3.01 3.48
CA PHE A 55 -0.72 4.22 2.96
C PHE A 55 -0.36 5.45 3.81
N THR A 56 -0.46 5.31 5.13
CA THR A 56 -0.10 6.36 6.09
C THR A 56 1.38 6.72 6.00
N ALA A 57 2.26 5.73 5.82
CA ALA A 57 3.69 5.97 5.66
C ALA A 57 3.99 6.79 4.40
N ILE A 58 3.32 6.54 3.26
CA ILE A 58 3.46 7.37 2.06
C ILE A 58 3.00 8.80 2.35
N ILE A 59 1.83 8.97 2.96
CA ILE A 59 1.32 10.31 3.28
C ILE A 59 2.29 11.05 4.20
N PHE A 60 2.78 10.39 5.25
CA PHE A 60 3.75 10.95 6.18
C PHE A 60 5.05 11.37 5.48
N SER A 61 5.56 10.55 4.55
CA SER A 61 6.73 10.90 3.75
C SER A 61 6.49 12.11 2.85
N LEU A 62 5.27 12.30 2.32
CA LEU A 62 4.89 13.47 1.49
C LEU A 62 4.93 14.74 2.36
N TYR A 63 4.30 14.72 3.52
CA TYR A 63 4.28 15.86 4.46
C TYR A 63 5.67 16.24 4.97
N SER A 64 6.55 15.24 5.15
CA SER A 64 7.90 15.45 5.64
C SER A 64 8.82 16.11 4.60
N THR A 65 8.42 16.14 3.33
CA THR A 65 9.23 16.66 2.21
C THR A 65 9.32 18.18 2.26
N TYR A 66 10.50 18.74 1.93
CA TYR A 66 10.72 20.19 1.94
C TYR A 66 9.79 20.94 0.97
N VAL A 67 9.54 20.36 -0.21
CA VAL A 67 8.60 20.91 -1.22
C VAL A 67 7.20 21.12 -0.64
N TYR A 68 6.73 20.22 0.23
CA TYR A 68 5.45 20.38 0.92
C TYR A 68 5.51 21.51 1.95
N GLN A 69 6.58 21.57 2.74
CA GLN A 69 6.81 22.61 3.75
C GLN A 69 7.00 24.02 3.16
N ALA A 70 7.54 24.11 1.93
CA ALA A 70 7.72 25.34 1.18
C ALA A 70 6.42 25.84 0.49
N GLY A 71 5.27 25.19 0.73
CA GLY A 71 3.97 25.58 0.16
C GLY A 71 3.70 25.06 -1.26
N MET A 72 4.61 24.27 -1.83
CA MET A 72 4.52 23.73 -3.20
C MET A 72 3.82 22.34 -3.25
N ALA A 73 2.79 22.15 -2.45
CA ALA A 73 2.07 20.86 -2.35
C ALA A 73 1.48 20.39 -3.69
N HIS A 74 1.09 21.32 -4.57
CA HIS A 74 0.53 21.02 -5.90
C HIS A 74 1.48 20.17 -6.77
N LEU A 75 2.78 20.51 -6.80
CA LEU A 75 3.79 19.77 -7.58
C LEU A 75 3.93 18.32 -7.09
N LEU A 76 3.85 18.12 -5.78
CA LEU A 76 3.89 16.80 -5.17
C LEU A 76 2.62 16.00 -5.50
N TYR A 77 1.46 16.65 -5.46
CA TYR A 77 0.20 16.03 -5.82
C TYR A 77 0.18 15.56 -7.29
N GLU A 78 0.61 16.39 -8.25
CA GLU A 78 0.65 15.99 -9.66
C GLU A 78 1.52 14.75 -9.90
N LYS A 79 2.63 14.65 -9.16
CA LYS A 79 3.59 13.55 -9.30
C LYS A 79 3.15 12.26 -8.60
N PHE A 80 2.44 12.36 -7.47
CA PHE A 80 2.06 11.22 -6.62
C PHE A 80 0.56 10.88 -6.64
N ARG A 81 -0.28 11.62 -7.39
CA ARG A 81 -1.73 11.33 -7.50
C ARG A 81 -2.02 9.90 -7.97
N VAL A 82 -1.27 9.41 -8.95
CA VAL A 82 -1.49 8.06 -9.51
C VAL A 82 -1.19 6.97 -8.48
N PRO A 83 -0.01 6.95 -7.82
CA PRO A 83 0.24 6.04 -6.71
C PRO A 83 -0.80 6.10 -5.57
N LEU A 84 -1.26 7.28 -5.19
CA LEU A 84 -2.26 7.44 -4.12
C LEU A 84 -3.62 6.87 -4.52
N LEU A 85 -4.09 7.17 -5.74
CA LEU A 85 -5.34 6.62 -6.27
C LEU A 85 -5.26 5.10 -6.36
N VAL A 86 -4.15 4.56 -6.88
CA VAL A 86 -3.94 3.12 -6.96
C VAL A 86 -3.94 2.47 -5.58
N ALA A 87 -3.29 3.07 -4.58
CA ALA A 87 -3.29 2.56 -3.22
C ALA A 87 -4.71 2.56 -2.61
N MET A 88 -5.48 3.63 -2.81
CA MET A 88 -6.87 3.71 -2.36
C MET A 88 -7.75 2.66 -3.06
N THR A 89 -7.68 2.54 -4.38
CA THR A 89 -8.44 1.55 -5.14
C THR A 89 -8.09 0.13 -4.71
N TYR A 90 -6.80 -0.16 -4.54
CA TYR A 90 -6.35 -1.47 -4.09
C TYR A 90 -6.86 -1.81 -2.69
N PHE A 91 -6.78 -0.87 -1.74
CA PHE A 91 -7.30 -1.06 -0.39
C PHE A 91 -8.81 -1.35 -0.37
N LEU A 92 -9.60 -0.62 -1.16
CA LEU A 92 -11.03 -0.86 -1.30
C LEU A 92 -11.33 -2.24 -1.92
N LEU A 93 -10.58 -2.65 -2.94
CA LEU A 93 -10.69 -3.99 -3.52
C LEU A 93 -10.39 -5.08 -2.48
N CYS A 94 -9.34 -4.91 -1.67
CA CYS A 94 -8.98 -5.84 -0.59
C CYS A 94 -10.10 -5.96 0.45
N ILE A 95 -10.55 -4.84 1.04
CA ILE A 95 -11.63 -4.87 2.05
C ILE A 95 -12.91 -5.50 1.48
N THR A 96 -13.29 -5.15 0.26
CA THR A 96 -14.50 -5.70 -0.37
C THR A 96 -14.37 -7.21 -0.55
N LEU A 97 -13.20 -7.68 -0.99
CA LEU A 97 -12.91 -9.10 -1.14
C LEU A 97 -12.90 -9.83 0.21
N HIS A 98 -12.18 -9.30 1.21
CA HIS A 98 -12.05 -9.90 2.54
C HIS A 98 -13.41 -10.02 3.24
N THR A 99 -14.20 -8.95 3.24
CA THR A 99 -15.53 -8.93 3.86
C THR A 99 -16.46 -9.95 3.20
N TRP A 100 -16.47 -10.02 1.86
CA TRP A 100 -17.30 -10.98 1.15
C TRP A 100 -16.84 -12.43 1.42
N GLN A 101 -15.54 -12.71 1.37
CA GLN A 101 -15.00 -14.04 1.66
C GLN A 101 -15.34 -14.51 3.07
N VAL A 102 -15.26 -13.64 4.08
CA VAL A 102 -15.62 -13.98 5.47
C VAL A 102 -17.13 -14.22 5.64
N ILE A 103 -17.97 -13.44 4.96
CA ILE A 103 -19.43 -13.64 4.97
C ILE A 103 -19.81 -14.97 4.31
N ASP A 104 -19.20 -15.30 3.17
CA ASP A 104 -19.50 -16.52 2.40
C ASP A 104 -18.98 -17.78 3.12
N HIS A 105 -17.85 -17.67 3.82
CA HIS A 105 -17.29 -18.76 4.63
C HIS A 105 -18.30 -19.31 5.66
N ASN A 106 -19.17 -18.46 6.23
CA ASN A 106 -20.22 -18.89 7.15
C ASN A 106 -21.29 -19.77 6.50
N LYS A 107 -21.51 -19.64 5.18
CA LYS A 107 -22.60 -20.33 4.49
C LYS A 107 -22.20 -21.74 4.11
N SER A 108 -20.97 -21.95 3.66
CA SER A 108 -20.46 -23.26 3.25
C SER A 108 -18.92 -23.26 3.08
N PRO A 109 -18.15 -23.63 4.10
CA PRO A 109 -16.68 -23.51 4.09
C PRO A 109 -15.95 -24.38 3.05
N TYR A 110 -16.63 -25.39 2.48
CA TYR A 110 -16.03 -26.37 1.55
C TYR A 110 -16.71 -26.44 0.17
N LEU A 111 -17.74 -25.63 -0.09
CA LEU A 111 -18.34 -25.61 -1.43
C LEU A 111 -17.38 -24.93 -2.40
N PHE A 112 -16.91 -25.72 -3.37
CA PHE A 112 -15.80 -25.39 -4.27
C PHE A 112 -16.07 -24.20 -5.20
N GLN A 113 -17.33 -23.77 -5.35
CA GLN A 113 -17.70 -22.72 -6.27
C GLN A 113 -18.17 -21.48 -5.52
N TRP A 114 -17.23 -20.55 -5.30
CA TRP A 114 -17.59 -19.18 -4.97
C TRP A 114 -18.57 -18.62 -6.01
N PRO A 115 -19.45 -17.68 -5.63
CA PRO A 115 -20.28 -16.96 -6.58
C PRO A 115 -19.42 -16.36 -7.70
N LYS A 116 -19.89 -16.42 -8.96
CA LYS A 116 -19.16 -15.90 -10.13
C LYS A 116 -18.66 -14.47 -9.93
N ALA A 117 -19.45 -13.63 -9.26
CA ALA A 117 -19.09 -12.26 -8.91
C ALA A 117 -17.91 -12.17 -7.93
N LEU A 118 -17.87 -13.05 -6.91
CA LEU A 118 -16.77 -13.12 -5.96
C LEU A 118 -15.49 -13.63 -6.65
N THR A 119 -15.60 -14.63 -7.53
CA THR A 119 -14.46 -15.09 -8.34
C THR A 119 -13.94 -13.98 -9.26
N ALA A 120 -14.83 -13.21 -9.90
CA ALA A 120 -14.42 -12.08 -10.72
C ALA A 120 -13.71 -11.00 -9.89
N LEU A 121 -14.26 -10.64 -8.73
CA LEU A 121 -13.63 -9.68 -7.81
C LEU A 121 -12.25 -10.15 -7.35
N PHE A 122 -12.12 -11.44 -7.01
CA PHE A 122 -10.84 -12.05 -6.66
C PHE A 122 -9.84 -11.89 -7.81
N ILE A 123 -10.20 -12.26 -9.05
CA ILE A 123 -9.33 -12.13 -10.22
C ILE A 123 -8.93 -10.67 -10.46
N ILE A 124 -9.89 -9.73 -10.40
CA ILE A 124 -9.63 -8.29 -10.57
C ILE A 124 -8.63 -7.80 -9.53
N GLN A 125 -8.84 -8.12 -8.26
CA GLN A 125 -7.94 -7.72 -7.17
C GLN A 125 -6.53 -8.32 -7.38
N ARG A 126 -6.42 -9.56 -7.87
CA ARG A 126 -5.12 -10.19 -8.19
C ARG A 126 -4.41 -9.60 -9.39
N LEU A 127 -5.14 -9.16 -10.41
CA LEU A 127 -4.55 -8.45 -11.54
C LEU A 127 -4.13 -7.03 -11.16
N PHE A 128 -4.82 -6.40 -10.21
CA PHE A 128 -4.50 -5.06 -9.72
C PHE A 128 -3.29 -5.04 -8.76
N SER A 129 -3.08 -6.14 -8.03
CA SER A 129 -2.04 -6.29 -7.01
C SER A 129 -0.60 -6.00 -7.53
N PRO A 130 -0.12 -6.55 -8.66
CA PRO A 130 1.19 -6.19 -9.24
C PRO A 130 1.34 -4.71 -9.57
N LEU A 131 0.27 -4.08 -10.05
CA LEU A 131 0.26 -2.66 -10.38
C LEU A 131 0.39 -1.80 -9.11
N TYR A 132 -0.31 -2.17 -8.04
CA TYR A 132 -0.13 -1.58 -6.72
C TYR A 132 1.30 -1.75 -6.22
N TYR A 133 1.86 -2.96 -6.24
CA TYR A 133 3.23 -3.22 -5.76
C TYR A 133 4.30 -2.42 -6.49
N TYR A 134 4.19 -2.38 -7.82
CA TYR A 134 5.14 -1.63 -8.64
C TYR A 134 5.09 -0.13 -8.32
N LEU A 135 3.89 0.46 -8.32
CA LEU A 135 3.73 1.91 -8.09
C LEU A 135 4.03 2.31 -6.66
N TYR A 136 3.65 1.48 -5.67
CA TYR A 136 3.96 1.69 -4.27
C TYR A 136 5.47 1.67 -4.03
N LYS A 137 6.16 0.59 -4.45
CA LYS A 137 7.62 0.46 -4.32
C LYS A 137 8.35 1.62 -5.01
N ARG A 138 7.93 1.97 -6.23
CA ARG A 138 8.53 3.10 -6.97
C ARG A 138 8.35 4.42 -6.23
N SER A 139 7.20 4.63 -5.60
CA SER A 139 6.91 5.85 -4.84
C SER A 139 7.72 5.90 -3.55
N ALA A 140 7.74 4.81 -2.78
CA ALA A 140 8.54 4.67 -1.56
C ALA A 140 10.03 4.95 -1.80
N LEU A 141 10.59 4.39 -2.88
CA LEU A 141 12.00 4.63 -3.26
C LEU A 141 12.25 6.09 -3.66
N LYS A 142 11.39 6.69 -4.48
CA LYS A 142 11.51 8.10 -4.86
C LYS A 142 11.44 9.03 -3.65
N MET A 143 10.58 8.72 -2.69
CA MET A 143 10.40 9.49 -1.46
C MET A 143 11.50 9.25 -0.43
N SER A 144 12.32 8.22 -0.61
CA SER A 144 13.49 7.98 0.24
C SER A 144 14.74 8.70 -0.27
N ASP A 145 14.67 9.37 -1.43
CA ASP A 145 15.78 10.14 -1.97
C ASP A 145 16.02 11.39 -1.10
N PRO A 146 17.22 11.54 -0.50
CA PRO A 146 17.57 12.69 0.36
C PRO A 146 17.39 14.05 -0.32
N ARG A 147 17.41 14.12 -1.67
CA ARG A 147 17.24 15.36 -2.44
C ARG A 147 15.89 16.04 -2.24
N PHE A 148 14.86 15.31 -1.80
CA PHE A 148 13.57 15.89 -1.44
C PHE A 148 13.59 16.61 -0.08
N TYR A 149 14.65 16.39 0.71
CA TYR A 149 14.78 16.86 2.09
C TYR A 149 16.01 17.78 2.30
N GLU A 150 16.99 17.75 1.39
CA GLU A 150 18.21 18.57 1.45
C GLU A 150 18.31 19.55 0.25
N ASN A 151 18.38 20.85 0.57
CA ASN A 151 18.75 22.03 -0.22
C ASN A 151 18.01 22.37 -1.55
N LEU A 152 17.63 23.64 -1.64
CA LEU A 152 16.97 24.33 -2.76
C LEU A 152 17.83 24.50 -4.03
N ASP A 153 19.12 24.19 -4.00
CA ASP A 153 20.06 24.62 -5.05
C ASP A 153 19.68 24.11 -6.46
N TRP A 154 18.93 23.01 -6.55
CA TRP A 154 18.43 22.50 -7.83
C TRP A 154 17.15 23.19 -8.31
N ILE A 155 16.31 23.71 -7.40
CA ILE A 155 15.06 24.43 -7.74
C ILE A 155 15.39 25.84 -8.24
N THR A 156 16.36 26.51 -7.63
CA THR A 156 16.86 27.82 -8.09
C THR A 156 17.56 27.75 -9.44
N SER A 157 18.01 26.58 -9.89
CA SER A 157 18.61 26.41 -11.23
C SER A 157 17.59 26.22 -12.37
N GLN A 158 16.30 26.05 -12.03
CA GLN A 158 15.21 25.85 -12.99
C GLN A 158 14.24 27.03 -13.06
N LEU A 159 14.53 28.12 -12.34
CA LEU A 159 13.77 29.38 -12.33
C LEU A 159 14.63 30.47 -12.96
#